data_AF-A0A958VDH4-F1
#
_entry.id   AF-A0A958VDH4-F1
#
_cell.length_a   1.000
_cell.length_b   1.000
_cell.length_c   1.000
_cell.angle_alpha   90.00
_cell.angle_beta   90.00
_cell.angle_gamma   90.00
#
_symmetry.space_group_name_H-M   'P 1'
#
loop_
_entity.id
_entity.type
_entity.pdbx_description
1 polymer ?
#
loop_
_entity_poly.entity_id
_entity_poly.type
_entity_poly.pdbx_seq_one_letter_code
_entity_poly.pdbx_strand_id
1 'polypeptide(L)'
;MDKVRSHFYSKVVDELIPDKNASILICGGGELDKNTFLELGFSNVTVSNLDERMHKDSYHPFNWSFENAENLSFEDESFDYT
;
A
#
# COMPACT_ATOMS: atom_id res chain seq x y z
N MET A 1 1.25 17.88 -4.05
CA MET A 1 0.81 17.02 -2.93
C MET A 1 0.37 17.92 -1.78
N ASP A 2 -0.78 17.66 -1.17
CA ASP A 2 -1.18 18.34 0.07
C ASP A 2 -0.28 17.85 1.23
N LYS A 3 0.51 18.77 1.80
CA LYS A 3 1.47 18.47 2.88
C LYS A 3 0.76 18.01 4.15
N VAL A 4 -0.43 18.53 4.43
CA VAL A 4 -1.19 18.16 5.64
C VAL A 4 -1.66 16.72 5.54
N ARG A 5 -2.24 16.35 4.39
CA ARG A 5 -2.73 14.99 4.13
C ARG A 5 -1.61 13.95 4.20
N SER A 6 -0.48 14.22 3.56
CA SER A 6 0.64 13.27 3.49
C SER A 6 1.28 13.06 4.86
N HIS A 7 1.45 14.13 5.63
CA HIS A 7 1.99 14.05 6.99
C HIS A 7 1.06 13.28 7.94
N PHE A 8 -0.25 13.58 7.91
CA PHE A 8 -1.23 12.86 8.71
C PHE A 8 -1.22 11.36 8.38
N TYR A 9 -1.24 11.02 7.09
CA TYR A 9 -1.26 9.63 6.67
C TYR A 9 0.00 8.86 7.09
N SER A 10 1.18 9.42 6.83
CA SER A 10 2.46 8.82 7.25
C SER A 10 2.51 8.60 8.77
N LYS A 11 2.09 9.58 9.56
CA LYS A 11 2.01 9.45 11.01
C LYS A 11 1.10 8.30 11.45
N VAL A 12 -0.11 8.22 10.90
CA VAL A 12 -1.09 7.19 11.27
C VAL A 12 -0.59 5.79 10.90
N VAL A 13 0.01 5.62 9.72
CA VAL A 13 0.59 4.34 9.30
C VAL A 13 1.70 3.90 10.27
N ASP A 14 2.61 4.82 10.63
CA ASP A 14 3.72 4.51 11.52
C ASP A 14 3.27 4.11 12.94
N GLU A 15 2.21 4.77 13.45
CA GLU A 15 1.65 4.49 14.76
C GLU A 15 0.84 3.18 14.81
N LEU A 16 0.08 2.86 13.76
CA LEU A 16 -0.82 1.69 13.76
C LEU A 16 -0.15 0.40 13.28
N ILE A 17 0.91 0.50 12.47
CA ILE A 17 1.61 -0.65 11.90
C ILE A 17 3.09 -0.61 12.33
N PRO A 18 3.41 -1.15 13.52
CA PRO A 18 4.75 -1.07 14.08
C PRO A 18 5.75 -2.01 13.41
N ASP A 19 5.31 -3.18 12.92
CA ASP A 19 6.17 -4.12 12.23
C ASP A 19 6.35 -3.75 10.74
N LYS A 20 7.58 -3.36 10.38
CA LYS A 20 7.92 -2.95 9.01
C LYS A 20 8.06 -4.13 8.04
N ASN A 21 8.05 -5.36 8.54
CA ASN A 21 8.08 -6.58 7.74
C ASN A 21 6.70 -7.24 7.60
N ALA A 22 5.67 -6.69 8.24
CA ALA A 22 4.30 -7.16 8.07
C ALA A 22 3.92 -7.19 6.58
N SER A 23 3.14 -8.20 6.21
CA SER A 23 2.53 -8.32 4.90
C SER A 23 1.33 -7.39 4.79
N ILE A 24 1.37 -6.45 3.84
CA ILE A 24 0.37 -5.37 3.76
C ILE A 24 -0.22 -5.33 2.37
N LEU A 25 -1.56 -5.30 2.30
CA LEU A 25 -2.30 -4.95 1.10
C LEU A 25 -2.81 -3.51 1.23
N ILE A 26 -2.57 -2.68 0.21
CA ILE A 26 -3.14 -1.34 0.13
C ILE A 26 -4.23 -1.34 -0.92
N CYS A 27 -5.49 -1.27 -0.49
CA CYS A 27 -6.64 -1.23 -1.38
C CYS A 27 -6.86 0.17 -1.97
N GLY A 28 -6.99 0.27 -3.30
CA GLY A 28 -7.15 1.54 -4.00
C GLY A 28 -5.92 2.45 -3.90
N GLY A 29 -4.75 1.87 -3.65
CA GLY A 29 -3.51 2.60 -3.42
C GLY A 29 -2.93 3.24 -4.69
N GLY A 30 -2.09 4.25 -4.47
CA GLY A 30 -1.38 4.97 -5.51
C GLY A 30 0.01 5.42 -5.07
N GLU A 31 0.55 6.41 -5.78
CA GLU A 31 1.94 6.86 -5.59
C GLU A 31 2.19 7.43 -4.17
N LEU A 32 1.20 8.09 -3.56
CA LEU A 32 1.34 8.57 -2.18
C LEU A 32 1.57 7.41 -1.21
N ASP A 33 0.79 6.34 -1.36
CA ASP A 33 0.86 5.19 -0.47
C ASP A 33 2.20 4.48 -0.64
N LYS A 34 2.59 4.21 -1.89
CA LYS A 34 3.91 3.68 -2.22
C LYS A 34 5.02 4.49 -1.55
N ASN A 35 5.03 5.81 -1.74
CA ASN A 35 6.09 6.66 -1.20
C ASN A 35 6.06 6.69 0.33
N THR A 36 4.87 6.75 0.94
CA THR A 36 4.70 6.76 2.39
C THR A 36 5.25 5.49 3.02
N PHE A 37 4.86 4.31 2.51
CA PHE A 37 5.33 3.03 3.04
C PHE A 37 6.82 2.80 2.77
N LEU A 38 7.32 3.27 1.63
CA LEU A 38 8.75 3.22 1.32
C LEU A 38 9.58 4.11 2.28
N GLU A 39 9.14 5.34 2.52
CA GLU A 39 9.79 6.29 3.44
C GLU A 39 9.77 5.80 4.90
N LEU A 40 8.70 5.11 5.30
CA LEU A 40 8.58 4.48 6.63
C LEU A 40 9.35 3.15 6.76
N GLY A 41 9.97 2.66 5.68
CA GLY A 41 10.84 1.49 5.69
C GLY A 41 10.13 0.14 5.63
N PHE A 42 8.86 0.10 5.18
CA PHE A 42 8.17 -1.15 4.93
C PHE A 42 8.79 -1.90 3.75
N SER A 43 8.79 -3.23 3.81
CA SER A 43 9.44 -4.08 2.80
C SER A 43 8.49 -5.01 2.07
N ASN A 44 7.36 -5.39 2.69
CA ASN A 44 6.43 -6.40 2.18
C ASN A 44 5.04 -5.81 1.90
N VAL A 45 4.97 -4.95 0.89
CA VAL A 45 3.74 -4.22 0.53
C VAL A 45 3.27 -4.64 -0.86
N THR A 46 1.96 -4.85 -0.98
CA THR A 46 1.25 -4.99 -2.24
C THR A 46 0.28 -3.83 -2.41
N VAL A 47 0.46 -3.02 -3.46
CA VAL A 47 -0.47 -1.95 -3.81
C VAL A 47 -1.49 -2.47 -4.81
N SER A 48 -2.78 -2.31 -4.54
CA SER A 48 -3.83 -2.73 -5.47
C SER A 48 -4.74 -1.59 -5.89
N ASN A 49 -5.19 -1.61 -7.14
CA ASN A 49 -6.14 -0.65 -7.68
C ASN A 49 -6.85 -1.19 -8.93
N LEU A 50 -7.94 -0.55 -9.35
CA LEU A 50 -8.69 -0.82 -10.59
C LEU A 50 -8.26 0.07 -11.76
N ASP A 51 -7.27 0.94 -11.56
CA ASP A 51 -6.83 1.85 -12.63
C ASP A 51 -5.88 1.14 -13.60
N GLU A 52 -6.40 0.79 -14.78
CA GLU A 52 -5.66 0.15 -15.88
C GLU A 52 -4.47 0.99 -16.40
N ARG A 53 -4.40 2.28 -16.06
CA ARG A 53 -3.31 3.17 -16.45
C ARG A 53 -2.09 3.04 -15.54
N MET A 54 -2.20 2.32 -14.42
CA MET A 54 -1.09 2.10 -13.50
C MET A 54 -0.13 1.04 -14.05
N HIS A 55 1.15 1.37 -14.07
CA HIS A 55 2.20 0.44 -14.48
C HIS A 55 2.84 -0.20 -13.25
N LYS A 56 2.93 -1.54 -13.24
CA LYS A 56 3.51 -2.33 -12.15
C LYS A 56 4.91 -1.83 -11.73
N ASP A 57 5.76 -1.49 -12.70
CA ASP A 57 7.13 -1.03 -12.44
C ASP A 57 7.20 0.29 -11.66
N SER A 58 6.16 1.13 -11.77
CA SER A 58 6.06 2.37 -11.00
C SER A 58 5.97 2.13 -9.49
N TYR A 59 5.63 0.91 -9.06
CA TYR A 59 5.46 0.54 -7.66
C TYR A 59 6.66 -0.19 -7.06
N HIS A 60 7.69 -0.51 -7.84
CA HIS A 60 8.94 -1.08 -7.32
C HIS A 60 9.50 -0.21 -6.17
N PRO A 61 9.96 -0.80 -5.05
CA PRO A 61 10.21 -2.24 -4.82
C PRO A 61 8.99 -3.07 -4.41
N PHE A 62 7.81 -2.46 -4.26
CA PHE A 62 6.61 -3.14 -3.85
C PHE A 62 5.93 -3.89 -5.00
N ASN A 63 5.07 -4.82 -4.62
CA ASN A 63 4.21 -5.51 -5.57
C ASN A 63 3.06 -4.58 -5.99
N TRP A 64 2.55 -4.80 -7.21
CA TRP A 64 1.32 -4.19 -7.68
C TRP A 64 0.41 -5.27 -8.24
N SER A 65 -0.88 -5.20 -7.91
CA SER A 65 -1.94 -6.06 -8.44
C SER A 65 -3.14 -5.25 -8.91
N PHE A 66 -3.80 -5.72 -9.98
CA PHE A 66 -5.06 -5.15 -10.44
C PHE A 66 -6.21 -5.85 -9.70
N GLU A 67 -6.83 -5.18 -8.73
CA GLU A 67 -7.86 -5.80 -7.87
C GLU A 67 -9.03 -4.86 -7.61
N ASN A 68 -10.23 -5.43 -7.52
CA ASN A 68 -11.38 -4.77 -6.96
C ASN A 68 -11.41 -5.00 -5.44
N ALA A 69 -11.37 -3.94 -4.64
CA ALA A 69 -11.43 -4.07 -3.17
C ALA A 69 -12.74 -4.71 -2.67
N GLU A 70 -13.83 -4.63 -3.44
CA GLU A 70 -15.10 -5.30 -3.11
C GLU A 70 -15.13 -6.79 -3.50
N ASN A 71 -14.12 -7.27 -4.23
CA ASN A 71 -14.00 -8.65 -4.70
C ASN A 71 -12.53 -9.01 -4.98
N LEU A 72 -11.73 -9.08 -3.91
CA LEU A 72 -10.31 -9.40 -3.96
C LEU A 72 -10.10 -10.87 -4.37
N SER A 73 -9.05 -11.14 -5.14
CA SER A 73 -8.68 -12.51 -5.54
C SER A 73 -7.76 -13.24 -4.57
N PHE A 74 -7.29 -12.54 -3.53
CA PHE A 74 -6.39 -13.09 -2.51
C PHE A 74 -7.10 -14.08 -1.59
N GLU A 75 -6.34 -15.00 -1.01
CA GLU A 75 -6.85 -15.92 0.01
C GLU A 75 -7.13 -15.16 1.32
N ASP A 76 -8.11 -15.64 2.08
CA ASP A 76 -8.38 -15.09 3.41
C ASP A 76 -7.12 -15.15 4.28
N GLU A 77 -6.91 -14.11 5.11
CA GLU A 77 -5.78 -14.01 6.04
C GLU A 77 -4.38 -14.04 5.36
N SER A 78 -4.29 -13.81 4.05
CA SER A 78 -2.99 -13.77 3.34
C SER A 78 -2.16 -12.51 3.60
N PHE A 79 -2.72 -11.52 4.30
CA PHE A 79 -2.06 -10.27 4.70
C PHE A 79 -2.31 -10.00 6.18
N ASP A 80 -1.31 -9.44 6.86
CA ASP A 80 -1.43 -9.00 8.25
C ASP A 80 -2.31 -7.74 8.38
N TYR A 81 -2.28 -6.88 7.34
CA TYR A 81 -3.06 -5.64 7.25
C TYR A 81 -3.60 -5.41 5.84
N THR A 82 -4.82 -4.86 5.75
CA THR A 82 -5.54 -4.53 4.50
C THR A 82 -6.23 -3.18 4.57
#